data_AF-A0A3D3EUA8-F1
#
_entry.id   AF-A0A3D3EUA8-F1
#
_cell.length_a   1.000
_cell.length_b   1.000
_cell.length_c   1.000
_cell.angle_alpha   90.00
_cell.angle_beta   90.00
_cell.angle_gamma   90.00
#
_symmetry.space_group_name_H-M   'P 1'
#
loop_
_entity.id
_entity.type
_entity.pdbx_description
1 polymer ?
#
loop_
_entity_poly.entity_id
_entity_poly.type
_entity_poly.pdbx_seq_one_letter_code
_entity_poly.pdbx_strand_id
1 'polypeptide(L)'
;MEASLDTNIIIHLYQVNMQDMLFTRFDHIYVHEQISTVEMVRRALPEVLAAFRQDVDSGRIEEMTNDRLNQLGVLSLYRQHYNDNEILYNLGDKGEVCAIALARTLGISALITDDIKEYGPHFTLMLEPDTSVFPFAFYELLFFDYLEDILKTPQDLRAAFETVNQHIEKPMNFQSKQKGVIRRFFRGTEKDKKWMEDFCAQKNIHCTAKLSLLHNWLGQNP
;
A
#
# COMPACT_ATOMS: atom_id res chain seq x y z
N MET A 1 -9.99 -3.31 7.61
CA MET A 1 -9.17 -4.14 6.69
C MET A 1 -7.76 -4.20 7.24
N GLU A 2 -7.08 -5.34 7.13
CA GLU A 2 -5.68 -5.50 7.56
C GLU A 2 -4.72 -5.29 6.38
N ALA A 3 -3.51 -4.82 6.65
CA ALA A 3 -2.48 -4.58 5.64
C ALA A 3 -1.09 -5.11 6.03
N SER A 4 -0.36 -5.60 5.03
CA SER A 4 1.08 -5.86 5.09
C SER A 4 1.82 -4.78 4.31
N LEU A 5 2.94 -4.28 4.83
CA LEU A 5 3.70 -3.19 4.20
C LEU A 5 5.01 -3.69 3.62
N ASP A 6 5.36 -3.18 2.43
CA ASP A 6 6.72 -3.28 1.90
C ASP A 6 7.67 -2.25 2.57
N THR A 7 8.97 -2.35 2.30
CA THR A 7 9.96 -1.38 2.83
C THR A 7 9.80 0.02 2.24
N ASN A 8 9.52 0.12 0.93
CA ASN A 8 9.54 1.38 0.19
C ASN A 8 8.44 2.32 0.66
N ILE A 9 7.22 1.82 0.80
CA ILE A 9 6.06 2.58 1.27
C ILE A 9 6.31 3.12 2.68
N ILE A 10 6.91 2.31 3.57
CA ILE A 10 7.26 2.75 4.91
C ILE A 10 8.21 3.94 4.80
N ILE A 11 9.31 3.81 4.05
CA ILE A 11 10.28 4.89 3.91
C ILE A 11 9.63 6.14 3.31
N HIS A 12 8.91 6.01 2.18
CA HIS A 12 8.32 7.14 1.47
C HIS A 12 7.33 7.92 2.32
N LEU A 13 6.46 7.24 3.08
CA LEU A 13 5.44 7.91 3.89
C LEU A 13 6.03 8.54 5.15
N TYR A 14 6.92 7.83 5.86
CA TYR A 14 7.52 8.33 7.09
C TYR A 14 8.48 9.50 6.83
N GLN A 15 9.19 9.50 5.69
CA GLN A 15 10.09 10.59 5.33
C GLN A 15 9.37 11.94 5.18
N VAL A 16 8.06 11.92 4.92
CA VAL A 16 7.24 13.12 4.76
C VAL A 16 6.16 13.27 5.84
N ASN A 17 6.23 12.46 6.90
CA ASN A 17 5.27 12.45 8.00
C ASN A 17 3.81 12.20 7.55
N MET A 18 3.60 11.31 6.57
CA MET A 18 2.27 10.96 6.05
C MET A 18 1.83 9.54 6.41
N GLN A 19 2.56 8.83 7.28
CA GLN A 19 2.22 7.47 7.72
C GLN A 19 0.84 7.34 8.38
N ASP A 20 0.29 8.44 8.93
CA ASP A 20 -1.05 8.46 9.54
C ASP A 20 -2.17 8.05 8.57
N MET A 21 -1.95 8.15 7.27
CA MET A 21 -2.89 7.63 6.28
C MET A 21 -3.06 6.11 6.35
N LEU A 22 -2.01 5.36 6.74
CA LEU A 22 -2.07 3.92 6.92
C LEU A 22 -2.99 3.59 8.11
N PHE A 23 -2.77 4.25 9.24
CA PHE A 23 -3.52 4.03 10.48
C PHE A 23 -4.97 4.51 10.42
N THR A 24 -5.28 5.44 9.51
CA THR A 24 -6.66 5.86 9.23
C THR A 24 -7.40 4.82 8.38
N ARG A 25 -6.66 4.06 7.57
CA ARG A 25 -7.21 3.15 6.56
C ARG A 25 -7.35 1.71 7.04
N PHE A 26 -6.38 1.24 7.82
CA PHE A 26 -6.24 -0.16 8.20
C PHE A 26 -6.39 -0.33 9.70
N ASP A 27 -7.15 -1.35 10.11
CA ASP A 27 -7.40 -1.64 11.52
C ASP A 27 -6.14 -2.23 12.17
N HIS A 28 -5.44 -3.08 11.43
CA HIS A 28 -4.18 -3.69 11.82
C HIS A 28 -3.20 -3.66 10.66
N ILE A 29 -1.95 -3.35 10.99
CA ILE A 29 -0.85 -3.26 10.04
C ILE A 29 0.24 -4.20 10.53
N TYR A 30 0.73 -5.04 9.62
CA TYR A 30 1.75 -6.04 9.91
C TYR A 30 3.00 -5.79 9.09
N VAL A 31 4.15 -6.03 9.70
CA VAL A 31 5.46 -5.99 9.04
C VAL A 31 6.28 -7.18 9.51
N HIS A 32 6.99 -7.85 8.60
CA HIS A 32 7.88 -8.94 8.97
C HIS A 32 9.20 -8.38 9.56
N GLU A 33 9.78 -9.05 10.56
CA GLU A 33 11.00 -8.60 11.26
C GLU A 33 12.19 -8.33 10.32
N GLN A 34 12.25 -9.01 9.17
CA GLN A 34 13.32 -8.77 8.19
C GLN A 34 13.23 -7.38 7.55
N ILE A 35 12.02 -6.84 7.38
CA ILE A 35 11.83 -5.48 6.87
C ILE A 35 12.34 -4.48 7.91
N SER A 36 11.92 -4.62 9.17
CA SER A 36 12.28 -3.68 10.24
C SER A 36 13.74 -3.75 10.67
N THR A 37 14.34 -4.93 10.72
CA THR A 37 15.70 -5.15 11.26
C THR A 37 16.80 -5.14 10.21
N VAL A 38 16.49 -5.43 8.95
CA VAL A 38 17.48 -5.49 7.87
C VAL A 38 17.24 -4.39 6.84
N GLU A 39 16.07 -4.38 6.20
CA GLU A 39 15.81 -3.47 5.08
C GLU A 39 15.74 -2.00 5.53
N MET A 40 14.95 -1.71 6.56
CA MET A 40 14.81 -0.36 7.11
C MET A 40 16.14 0.15 7.69
N VAL A 41 16.90 -0.69 8.40
CA VAL A 41 18.22 -0.30 8.94
C VAL A 41 19.21 0.04 7.83
N ARG A 42 19.14 -0.65 6.69
CA ARG A 42 20.04 -0.42 5.55
C ARG A 42 19.66 0.79 4.72
N ARG A 43 18.36 1.09 4.58
CA ARG A 43 17.82 1.98 3.55
C ARG A 43 17.21 3.27 4.09
N ALA A 44 16.66 3.25 5.29
CA ALA A 44 15.97 4.40 5.86
C ALA A 44 16.94 5.41 6.51
N LEU A 45 16.57 6.68 6.51
CA LEU A 45 17.23 7.68 7.34
C LEU A 45 17.00 7.38 8.84
N PRO A 46 17.94 7.74 9.74
CA PRO A 46 17.81 7.45 11.17
C PRO A 46 16.50 7.95 11.80
N GLU A 47 16.03 9.13 11.42
CA GLU A 47 14.78 9.72 11.89
C GLU A 47 13.54 8.96 11.40
N VAL A 48 13.57 8.44 10.17
CA VAL A 48 12.51 7.59 9.61
C VAL A 48 12.45 6.27 10.35
N LEU A 49 13.62 5.64 10.59
CA LEU A 49 13.71 4.40 11.36
C LEU A 49 13.23 4.61 12.81
N ALA A 50 13.57 5.73 13.43
CA ALA A 50 13.15 6.04 14.80
C ALA A 50 11.62 6.23 14.89
N ALA A 51 11.03 6.99 13.97
CA ALA A 51 9.59 7.19 13.91
C ALA A 51 8.83 5.87 13.64
N PHE A 52 9.33 5.05 12.71
CA PHE A 52 8.76 3.72 12.46
C PHE A 52 8.81 2.83 13.71
N ARG A 53 9.95 2.79 14.42
CA ARG A 53 10.07 2.02 15.67
C ARG A 53 9.13 2.50 16.75
N GLN A 54 8.88 3.81 16.85
CA GLN A 54 7.89 4.33 17.79
C GLN A 54 6.47 3.81 17.50
N ASP A 55 6.10 3.68 16.23
CA ASP A 55 4.80 3.10 15.85
C ASP A 55 4.73 1.59 16.08
N VAL A 56 5.86 0.88 15.95
CA VAL A 56 5.96 -0.54 16.36
C VAL A 56 5.84 -0.69 17.88
N ASP A 57 6.64 0.07 18.65
CA ASP A 57 6.67 0.00 20.12
C ASP A 57 5.34 0.40 20.76
N SER A 58 4.59 1.31 20.11
CA SER A 58 3.25 1.71 20.55
C SER A 58 2.14 0.76 20.12
N GLY A 59 2.45 -0.27 19.33
CA GLY A 59 1.50 -1.28 18.85
C GLY A 59 0.62 -0.81 17.69
N ARG A 60 0.95 0.31 17.03
CA ARG A 60 0.25 0.75 15.81
C ARG A 60 0.64 -0.10 14.60
N ILE A 61 1.87 -0.63 14.60
CA ILE A 61 2.36 -1.62 13.64
C ILE A 61 2.74 -2.88 14.40
N GLU A 62 2.17 -4.01 14.01
CA GLU A 62 2.49 -5.32 14.55
C GLU A 62 3.69 -5.93 13.81
N GLU A 63 4.80 -6.08 14.51
CA GLU A 63 5.95 -6.82 14.01
C GLU A 63 5.76 -8.33 14.16
N MET A 64 5.93 -9.05 13.05
CA MET A 64 5.84 -10.49 12.96
C MET A 64 7.25 -11.10 12.84
N THR A 65 7.73 -11.65 13.94
CA THR A 65 9.00 -12.39 14.01
C THR A 65 8.82 -13.84 13.59
N ASN A 66 9.90 -14.50 13.16
CA ASN A 66 9.87 -15.93 12.90
C ASN A 66 9.45 -16.74 14.14
N ASP A 67 9.86 -16.31 15.34
CA ASP A 67 9.45 -16.94 16.60
C ASP A 67 7.94 -16.82 16.82
N ARG A 68 7.35 -15.65 16.54
CA ARG A 68 5.90 -15.45 16.63
C ARG A 68 5.14 -16.27 15.60
N LEU A 69 5.61 -16.31 14.35
CA LEU A 69 5.05 -17.19 13.32
C LEU A 69 5.15 -18.67 13.70
N ASN A 70 6.22 -19.06 14.40
CA ASN A 70 6.40 -20.43 14.90
C ASN A 70 5.43 -20.74 16.04
N GLN A 71 5.23 -19.81 16.97
CA GLN A 71 4.25 -19.94 18.06
C GLN A 71 2.82 -20.05 17.54
N LEU A 72 2.50 -19.34 16.44
CA LEU A 72 1.22 -19.46 15.74
C LEU A 72 1.11 -20.73 14.87
N GLY A 73 2.18 -21.52 14.74
CA GLY A 73 2.19 -22.76 13.95
C GLY A 73 2.22 -22.55 12.43
N VAL A 74 2.53 -21.33 11.95
CA VAL A 74 2.46 -20.96 10.52
C VAL A 74 3.82 -20.67 9.89
N LEU A 75 4.92 -20.79 10.64
CA LEU A 75 6.27 -20.49 10.14
C LEU A 75 6.66 -21.32 8.89
N SER A 76 6.28 -22.60 8.84
CA SER A 76 6.56 -23.45 7.67
C SER A 76 5.81 -22.96 6.42
N LEU A 77 4.54 -22.55 6.58
CA LEU A 77 3.72 -21.97 5.52
C LEU A 77 4.30 -20.63 5.04
N TYR A 78 4.75 -19.78 5.98
CA TYR A 78 5.45 -18.54 5.64
C TYR A 78 6.68 -18.79 4.77
N ARG A 79 7.54 -19.73 5.16
CA ARG A 79 8.76 -20.07 4.40
C ARG A 79 8.43 -20.59 3.00
N GLN A 80 7.36 -21.38 2.86
CA GLN A 80 6.89 -21.81 1.54
C GLN A 80 6.48 -20.60 0.70
N HIS A 81 5.61 -19.72 1.20
CA HIS A 81 5.19 -18.52 0.50
C HIS A 81 6.37 -17.58 0.19
N TYR A 82 7.34 -17.46 1.10
CA TYR A 82 8.55 -16.68 0.87
C TYR A 82 9.32 -17.23 -0.34
N ASN A 83 9.59 -18.54 -0.37
CA ASN A 83 10.32 -19.17 -1.47
C ASN A 83 9.57 -19.06 -2.81
N ASP A 84 8.26 -19.27 -2.80
CA ASP A 84 7.42 -19.15 -4.00
C ASP A 84 7.47 -17.72 -4.58
N ASN A 85 7.43 -16.69 -3.72
CA ASN A 85 7.53 -15.29 -4.14
C ASN A 85 8.96 -14.88 -4.52
N GLU A 86 9.99 -15.42 -3.86
CA GLU A 86 11.39 -15.14 -4.22
C GLU A 86 11.71 -15.59 -5.66
N ILE A 87 11.09 -16.69 -6.11
CA ILE A 87 11.17 -17.16 -7.50
C ILE A 87 10.51 -16.16 -8.47
N LEU A 88 9.40 -15.53 -8.07
CA LEU A 88 8.60 -14.65 -8.92
C LEU A 88 9.15 -13.22 -9.04
N TYR A 89 9.67 -12.66 -7.94
CA TYR A 89 9.94 -11.22 -7.82
C TYR A 89 11.43 -10.82 -7.94
N ASN A 90 12.27 -11.72 -8.47
CA ASN A 90 13.70 -11.53 -8.71
C ASN A 90 14.53 -11.43 -7.40
N LEU A 91 15.69 -12.10 -7.37
CA LEU A 91 16.49 -12.48 -6.19
C LEU A 91 17.02 -11.34 -5.28
N GLY A 92 16.65 -10.08 -5.52
CA GLY A 92 17.27 -8.89 -4.91
C GLY A 92 16.42 -8.15 -3.88
N ASP A 93 15.10 -8.01 -4.06
CA ASP A 93 14.26 -7.21 -3.15
C ASP A 93 13.52 -8.10 -2.15
N LYS A 94 14.16 -8.30 -1.00
CA LYS A 94 13.63 -9.17 0.05
C LYS A 94 12.45 -8.54 0.80
N GLY A 95 12.28 -7.21 0.72
CA GLY A 95 11.20 -6.51 1.41
C GLY A 95 9.83 -6.86 0.82
N GLU A 96 9.73 -6.82 -0.51
CA GLU A 96 8.51 -7.14 -1.25
C GLU A 96 8.10 -8.61 -1.04
N VAL A 97 9.06 -9.52 -1.15
CA VAL A 97 8.87 -10.97 -0.91
C VAL A 97 8.36 -11.22 0.52
N CYS A 98 8.99 -10.59 1.52
CA CYS A 98 8.54 -10.71 2.92
C CYS A 98 7.10 -10.22 3.10
N ALA A 99 6.77 -9.05 2.56
CA ALA A 99 5.46 -8.43 2.75
C ALA A 99 4.34 -9.27 2.12
N ILE A 100 4.54 -9.79 0.91
CA ILE A 100 3.56 -10.66 0.23
C ILE A 100 3.45 -12.01 0.96
N ALA A 101 4.59 -12.63 1.32
CA ALA A 101 4.59 -13.92 1.99
C ALA A 101 3.87 -13.83 3.34
N LEU A 102 4.11 -12.76 4.10
CA LEU A 102 3.41 -12.52 5.35
C LEU A 102 1.91 -12.37 5.12
N ALA A 103 1.51 -11.58 4.11
CA ALA A 103 0.10 -11.36 3.82
C ALA A 103 -0.63 -12.66 3.47
N ARG A 104 -0.05 -13.47 2.59
CA ARG A 104 -0.59 -14.78 2.22
C ARG A 104 -0.67 -15.74 3.41
N THR A 105 0.34 -15.75 4.28
CA THR A 105 0.39 -16.65 5.44
C THR A 105 -0.69 -16.35 6.48
N LEU A 106 -0.89 -15.07 6.79
CA LEU A 106 -1.79 -14.64 7.85
C LEU A 106 -3.21 -14.36 7.34
N GLY A 107 -3.44 -14.44 6.02
CA GLY A 107 -4.73 -14.10 5.42
C GLY A 107 -5.00 -12.59 5.38
N ILE A 108 -3.95 -11.77 5.41
CA ILE A 108 -4.06 -10.32 5.34
C ILE A 108 -4.51 -9.92 3.94
N SER A 109 -5.59 -9.15 3.88
CA SER A 109 -6.29 -8.81 2.65
C SER A 109 -5.61 -7.76 1.78
N ALA A 110 -4.67 -6.98 2.30
CA ALA A 110 -4.04 -5.89 1.56
C ALA A 110 -2.51 -5.93 1.64
N LEU A 111 -1.87 -5.61 0.51
CA LEU A 111 -0.45 -5.27 0.44
C LEU A 111 -0.34 -3.79 0.07
N ILE A 112 0.45 -3.03 0.83
CA ILE A 112 0.76 -1.65 0.46
C ILE A 112 2.17 -1.60 -0.11
N THR A 113 2.26 -1.12 -1.34
CA THR A 113 3.51 -1.08 -2.10
C THR A 113 3.45 -0.02 -3.20
N ASP A 114 4.54 0.73 -3.35
CA ASP A 114 4.71 1.69 -4.45
C ASP A 114 5.49 1.11 -5.64
N ASP A 115 5.89 -0.18 -5.57
CA ASP A 115 6.53 -0.86 -6.69
C ASP A 115 5.49 -1.31 -7.74
N ILE A 116 5.10 -0.32 -8.53
CA ILE A 116 4.07 -0.39 -9.56
C ILE A 116 4.62 -0.62 -10.96
N LYS A 117 5.92 -0.93 -11.08
CA LYS A 117 6.55 -1.25 -12.37
C LYS A 117 5.98 -2.56 -12.92
N GLU A 118 6.13 -2.77 -14.22
CA GLU A 118 5.83 -4.07 -14.82
C GLU A 118 6.64 -5.16 -14.10
N TYR A 119 5.98 -6.26 -13.73
CA TYR A 119 6.51 -7.35 -12.89
C TYR A 119 6.79 -6.99 -11.41
N GLY A 120 6.52 -5.76 -10.98
CA GLY A 120 6.52 -5.39 -9.56
C GLY A 120 5.33 -6.00 -8.80
N PRO A 121 5.36 -6.03 -7.46
CA PRO A 121 4.36 -6.66 -6.61
C PRO A 121 2.96 -6.08 -6.83
N HIS A 122 2.83 -4.75 -7.01
CA HIS A 122 1.52 -4.15 -7.28
C HIS A 122 0.93 -4.65 -8.60
N PHE A 123 1.73 -4.62 -9.67
CA PHE A 123 1.32 -5.03 -11.00
C PHE A 123 0.98 -6.52 -11.05
N THR A 124 1.85 -7.37 -10.51
CA THR A 124 1.69 -8.83 -10.57
C THR A 124 0.46 -9.28 -9.78
N LEU A 125 0.24 -8.76 -8.56
CA LEU A 125 -0.94 -9.10 -7.77
C LEU A 125 -2.26 -8.63 -8.41
N MET A 126 -2.25 -7.52 -9.15
CA MET A 126 -3.43 -7.11 -9.93
C MET A 126 -3.80 -8.12 -11.02
N LEU A 127 -2.80 -8.80 -11.60
CA LEU A 127 -3.01 -9.80 -12.66
C LEU A 127 -3.37 -11.19 -12.13
N GLU A 128 -3.10 -11.47 -10.85
CA GLU A 128 -3.49 -12.72 -10.22
C GLU A 128 -5.02 -12.76 -9.98
N PRO A 129 -5.78 -13.63 -10.69
CA PRO A 129 -7.24 -13.63 -10.61
C PRO A 129 -7.75 -14.02 -9.22
N ASP A 130 -7.09 -15.00 -8.59
CA ASP A 130 -7.53 -15.64 -7.34
C ASP A 130 -6.72 -15.19 -6.11
N THR A 131 -5.95 -14.09 -6.23
CA THR A 131 -5.22 -13.58 -5.07
C THR A 131 -6.16 -13.03 -4.02
N SER A 132 -5.98 -13.45 -2.77
CA SER A 132 -6.63 -12.88 -1.60
C SER A 132 -5.99 -11.56 -1.15
N VAL A 133 -4.83 -11.21 -1.70
CA VAL A 133 -4.04 -10.03 -1.32
C VAL A 133 -4.26 -8.93 -2.36
N PHE A 134 -4.91 -7.86 -1.95
CA PHE A 134 -5.25 -6.73 -2.80
C PHE A 134 -4.14 -5.66 -2.73
N PRO A 135 -3.45 -5.33 -3.83
CA PRO A 135 -2.37 -4.37 -3.80
C PRO A 135 -2.91 -2.93 -3.86
N PHE A 136 -2.36 -2.06 -3.01
CA PHE A 136 -2.58 -0.62 -3.04
C PHE A 136 -1.26 0.15 -3.04
N ALA A 137 -1.18 1.18 -3.87
CA ALA A 137 -0.10 2.18 -3.82
C ALA A 137 -0.54 3.43 -3.04
N PHE A 138 0.41 4.26 -2.62
CA PHE A 138 0.11 5.46 -1.83
C PHE A 138 -0.93 6.38 -2.50
N TYR A 139 -0.83 6.54 -3.82
CA TYR A 139 -1.73 7.43 -4.58
C TYR A 139 -3.16 6.90 -4.67
N GLU A 140 -3.36 5.59 -4.50
CA GLU A 140 -4.69 4.98 -4.43
C GLU A 140 -5.30 5.24 -3.05
N LEU A 141 -4.50 5.16 -1.99
CA LEU A 141 -4.93 5.52 -0.65
C LEU A 141 -5.31 7.01 -0.57
N LEU A 142 -4.51 7.91 -1.15
CA LEU A 142 -4.86 9.33 -1.24
C LEU A 142 -6.15 9.57 -2.03
N PHE A 143 -6.40 8.79 -3.08
CA PHE A 143 -7.65 8.89 -3.82
C PHE A 143 -8.84 8.48 -2.95
N PHE A 144 -8.70 7.45 -2.11
CA PHE A 144 -9.74 7.07 -1.16
C PHE A 144 -9.98 8.16 -0.12
N ASP A 145 -8.92 8.80 0.38
CA ASP A 145 -9.03 9.95 1.29
C ASP A 145 -9.75 11.14 0.63
N TYR A 146 -9.56 11.34 -0.68
CA TYR A 146 -10.33 12.33 -1.45
C TYR A 146 -11.82 11.99 -1.57
N LEU A 147 -12.14 10.70 -1.76
CA LEU A 147 -13.52 10.22 -1.80
C LEU A 147 -14.22 10.32 -0.44
N GLU A 148 -13.48 10.14 0.67
CA GLU A 148 -13.97 10.27 2.05
C GLU A 148 -13.98 11.71 2.58
N ASP A 149 -13.74 12.71 1.73
CA ASP A 149 -13.69 14.13 2.13
C ASP A 149 -12.59 14.48 3.16
N ILE A 150 -11.63 13.57 3.40
CA ILE A 150 -10.39 13.86 4.14
C ILE A 150 -9.56 14.86 3.33
N LEU A 151 -9.38 14.57 2.03
CA LEU A 151 -8.86 15.53 1.05
C LEU A 151 -10.05 16.16 0.32
N LYS A 152 -10.28 17.46 0.54
CA LYS A 152 -11.53 18.10 0.11
C LYS A 152 -11.55 18.37 -1.38
N THR A 153 -10.43 18.84 -1.93
CA THR A 153 -10.34 19.32 -3.30
C THR A 153 -9.33 18.51 -4.13
N PRO A 154 -9.44 18.52 -5.47
CA PRO A 154 -8.40 17.97 -6.34
C PRO A 154 -7.01 18.59 -6.11
N GLN A 155 -6.96 19.85 -5.67
CA GLN A 155 -5.71 20.53 -5.35
C GLN A 155 -5.06 19.95 -4.09
N ASP A 156 -5.84 19.64 -3.05
CA ASP A 156 -5.34 18.98 -1.83
C ASP A 156 -4.80 17.58 -2.16
N LEU A 157 -5.52 16.85 -3.01
CA LEU A 157 -5.10 15.54 -3.52
C LEU A 157 -3.77 15.63 -4.28
N ARG A 158 -3.60 16.63 -5.16
CA ARG A 158 -2.34 16.85 -5.87
C ARG A 158 -1.21 17.22 -4.91
N ALA A 159 -1.45 18.12 -3.97
CA ALA A 159 -0.43 18.56 -3.02
C ALA A 159 0.08 17.39 -2.15
N ALA A 160 -0.84 16.57 -1.63
CA ALA A 160 -0.48 15.37 -0.88
C ALA A 160 0.28 14.36 -1.74
N PHE A 161 -0.15 14.17 -3.00
CA PHE A 161 0.54 13.28 -3.93
C PHE A 161 1.98 13.74 -4.19
N GLU A 162 2.19 15.01 -4.54
CA GLU A 162 3.53 15.51 -4.86
C GLU A 162 4.46 15.52 -3.65
N THR A 163 3.90 15.67 -2.44
CA THR A 163 4.67 15.60 -1.19
C THR A 163 5.37 14.25 -1.02
N VAL A 164 4.68 13.14 -1.27
CA VAL A 164 5.27 11.80 -1.26
C VAL A 164 6.12 11.58 -2.51
N ASN A 165 5.59 11.93 -3.68
CA ASN A 165 6.16 11.61 -4.99
C ASN A 165 7.56 12.18 -5.22
N GLN A 166 7.88 13.34 -4.65
CA GLN A 166 9.21 13.97 -4.76
C GLN A 166 10.34 13.15 -4.10
N HIS A 167 9.99 12.20 -3.22
CA HIS A 167 10.93 11.33 -2.52
C HIS A 167 11.04 9.92 -3.12
N ILE A 168 10.21 9.61 -4.13
CA ILE A 168 10.25 8.34 -4.85
C ILE A 168 11.35 8.41 -5.91
N GLU A 169 12.19 7.37 -6.00
CA GLU A 169 13.33 7.33 -6.94
C GLU A 169 12.92 7.59 -8.39
N LYS A 170 11.73 7.10 -8.78
CA LYS A 170 11.11 7.36 -10.09
C LYS A 170 9.77 8.06 -9.88
N PRO A 171 9.76 9.40 -9.88
CA PRO A 171 8.54 10.17 -9.69
C PRO A 171 7.46 9.79 -10.71
N MET A 172 6.25 9.68 -10.22
CA MET A 172 5.04 9.33 -10.96
C MET A 172 4.35 10.59 -11.47
N ASN A 173 3.61 10.48 -12.57
CA ASN A 173 2.77 11.58 -13.05
C ASN A 173 1.39 11.52 -12.38
N PHE A 174 1.03 12.58 -11.64
CA PHE A 174 -0.25 12.69 -10.93
C PHE A 174 -1.45 12.38 -11.83
N GLN A 175 -1.56 13.06 -12.98
CA GLN A 175 -2.71 12.94 -13.88
C GLN A 175 -2.88 11.50 -14.41
N SER A 176 -1.76 10.86 -14.77
CA SER A 176 -1.71 9.48 -15.21
C SER A 176 -2.16 8.51 -14.12
N LYS A 177 -1.67 8.70 -12.89
CA LYS A 177 -2.05 7.86 -11.74
C LYS A 177 -3.53 8.01 -11.39
N GLN A 178 -4.07 9.22 -11.31
CA GLN A 178 -5.49 9.43 -11.03
C GLN A 178 -6.40 8.84 -12.14
N LYS A 179 -6.04 8.99 -13.41
CA LYS A 179 -6.74 8.32 -14.52
C LYS A 179 -6.66 6.79 -14.40
N GLY A 180 -5.52 6.27 -13.95
CA GLY A 180 -5.30 4.86 -13.66
C GLY A 180 -6.22 4.33 -12.56
N VAL A 181 -6.31 5.03 -11.43
CA VAL A 181 -7.22 4.67 -10.32
C VAL A 181 -8.67 4.62 -10.79
N ILE A 182 -9.11 5.66 -11.52
CA ILE A 182 -10.48 5.69 -12.06
C ILE A 182 -10.72 4.51 -13.00
N ARG A 183 -9.74 4.18 -13.86
CA ARG A 183 -9.85 3.04 -14.76
C ARG A 183 -9.94 1.72 -14.00
N ARG A 184 -9.09 1.50 -13.00
CA ARG A 184 -9.07 0.27 -12.19
C ARG A 184 -10.41 0.06 -11.47
N PHE A 185 -10.83 1.02 -10.66
CA PHE A 185 -11.94 0.80 -9.73
C PHE A 185 -13.33 1.05 -10.31
N PHE A 186 -13.47 1.75 -11.44
CA PHE A 186 -14.78 2.04 -12.04
C PHE A 186 -14.97 1.43 -13.43
N ARG A 187 -13.90 0.96 -14.07
CA ARG A 187 -13.94 0.38 -15.43
C ARG A 187 -13.08 -0.88 -15.58
N GLY A 188 -12.48 -1.37 -14.48
CA GLY A 188 -11.53 -2.46 -14.49
C GLY A 188 -12.22 -3.81 -14.26
N THR A 189 -11.54 -4.68 -13.53
CA THR A 189 -12.04 -6.04 -13.26
C THR A 189 -13.28 -6.02 -12.37
N GLU A 190 -14.05 -7.11 -12.39
CA GLU A 190 -15.18 -7.26 -11.48
C GLU A 190 -14.75 -7.21 -10.00
N LYS A 191 -13.57 -7.79 -9.71
CA LYS A 191 -12.94 -7.77 -8.39
C LYS A 191 -12.70 -6.34 -7.90
N ASP A 192 -12.07 -5.50 -8.73
CA ASP A 192 -11.77 -4.10 -8.36
C ASP A 192 -13.04 -3.26 -8.20
N LYS A 193 -13.99 -3.40 -9.14
CA LYS A 193 -15.26 -2.68 -9.08
C LYS A 193 -16.05 -3.05 -7.84
N LYS A 194 -16.17 -4.34 -7.54
CA LYS A 194 -16.87 -4.83 -6.35
C LYS A 194 -16.22 -4.31 -5.07
N TRP A 195 -14.89 -4.33 -4.98
CA TRP A 195 -14.18 -3.77 -3.83
C TRP A 195 -14.51 -2.28 -3.63
N MET A 196 -14.51 -1.49 -4.71
CA MET A 196 -14.84 -0.06 -4.66
C MET A 196 -16.31 0.21 -4.29
N GLU A 197 -17.23 -0.60 -4.81
CA GLU A 197 -18.65 -0.53 -4.45
C GLU A 197 -18.87 -0.84 -2.97
N ASP A 198 -18.27 -1.91 -2.47
CA ASP A 198 -18.34 -2.30 -1.06
C ASP A 198 -17.71 -1.22 -0.16
N PHE A 199 -16.57 -0.65 -0.56
CA PHE A 199 -15.93 0.48 0.12
C PHE A 199 -16.86 1.71 0.18
N CYS A 200 -17.43 2.13 -0.96
CA CYS A 200 -18.32 3.27 -1.02
C CYS A 200 -19.59 3.05 -0.19
N ALA A 201 -20.15 1.84 -0.22
CA ALA A 201 -21.33 1.48 0.56
C ALA A 201 -21.07 1.51 2.07
N GLN A 202 -19.95 0.93 2.52
CA GLN A 202 -19.56 0.91 3.94
C GLN A 202 -19.33 2.30 4.51
N LYS A 203 -18.79 3.22 3.69
CA LYS A 203 -18.44 4.59 4.10
C LYS A 203 -19.51 5.62 3.74
N ASN A 204 -20.63 5.20 3.14
CA ASN A 204 -21.70 6.06 2.65
C ASN A 204 -21.20 7.18 1.70
N ILE A 205 -20.29 6.81 0.78
CA ILE A 205 -19.67 7.73 -0.18
C ILE A 205 -20.52 7.84 -1.44
N HIS A 206 -20.84 9.06 -1.84
CA HIS A 206 -21.46 9.37 -3.13
C HIS A 206 -20.41 9.87 -4.12
N CYS A 207 -19.73 8.94 -4.78
CA CYS A 207 -18.53 9.22 -5.59
C CYS A 207 -18.79 10.05 -6.87
N THR A 208 -20.01 10.08 -7.41
CA THR A 208 -20.30 10.71 -8.71
C THR A 208 -19.86 12.17 -8.78
N ALA A 209 -20.24 13.00 -7.80
CA ALA A 209 -19.89 14.42 -7.79
C ALA A 209 -18.37 14.64 -7.67
N LYS A 210 -17.72 13.88 -6.79
CA LYS A 210 -16.26 13.90 -6.58
C LYS A 210 -15.47 13.51 -7.82
N LEU A 211 -15.93 12.47 -8.53
CA LEU A 211 -15.33 12.02 -9.77
C LEU A 211 -15.51 13.04 -10.89
N SER A 212 -16.69 13.65 -11.02
CA SER A 212 -16.93 14.73 -12.00
C SER A 212 -16.04 15.94 -11.73
N LEU A 213 -15.90 16.35 -10.46
CA LEU A 213 -15.02 17.45 -10.06
C LEU A 213 -13.56 17.15 -10.42
N LEU A 214 -13.06 15.97 -10.05
CA LEU A 214 -11.69 15.56 -10.34
C LEU A 214 -11.45 15.47 -11.85
N HIS A 215 -12.38 14.89 -12.61
CA HIS A 215 -12.26 14.77 -14.06
C HIS A 215 -12.12 16.13 -14.75
N ASN A 216 -13.00 17.09 -14.40
CA ASN A 216 -12.94 18.44 -14.95
C ASN A 216 -11.65 19.15 -14.57
N TRP A 217 -11.22 19.01 -13.31
CA TRP A 217 -10.00 19.62 -12.81
C TRP A 217 -8.75 19.08 -13.52
N LEU A 218 -8.66 17.76 -13.74
CA LEU A 218 -7.56 17.13 -14.48
C LEU A 218 -7.50 17.58 -15.94
N GLY A 219 -8.64 17.96 -16.54
CA GLY A 219 -8.68 18.52 -17.90
C GLY A 219 -8.16 19.94 -18.01
N GLN A 220 -8.24 20.72 -16.92
CA GLN A 220 -7.77 22.11 -16.86
C GLN A 220 -6.32 22.22 -16.35
N ASN A 221 -5.83 21.19 -15.66
CA ASN A 221 -4.52 21.17 -15.00
C ASN A 221 -3.74 19.90 -15.40
N PRO A 222 -3.13 19.87 -16.60
CA PRO A 222 -2.32 18.74 -17.04
C PRO A 222 -1.10 18.47 -16.14
#